data_AF-A0A847BGR4-F1
#
_entry.id   AF-A0A847BGR4-F1
#
_cell.length_a   1.000
_cell.length_b   1.000
_cell.length_c   1.000
_cell.angle_alpha   90.00
_cell.angle_beta   90.00
_cell.angle_gamma   90.00
#
_symmetry.space_group_name_H-M   'P 1'
#
loop_
_entity.id
_entity.type
_entity.pdbx_description
1 polymer ?
#
loop_
_entity_poly.entity_id
_entity_poly.type
_entity_poly.pdbx_seq_one_letter_code
_entity_poly.pdbx_strand_id
1 'polypeptide(L)' 'MADRKATLTVDGLDKPIELPVYSGTLGPDVIDVRGLGADGLFTYDPGFM' A
#
# COMPACT_ATOMS: atom_id res chain seq x y z
N MET A 1 13.55 -9.73 2.57
CA MET A 1 12.53 -9.19 3.48
C MET A 1 12.40 -7.71 3.14
N ALA A 2 11.18 -7.18 3.00
CA ALA A 2 11.00 -5.75 2.76
C ALA A 2 11.16 -5.01 4.08
N ASP A 3 12.34 -4.45 4.32
CA ASP A 3 12.65 -3.65 5.51
C ASP A 3 11.93 -2.28 5.49
N ARG A 4 11.46 -1.85 4.32
CA ARG A 4 10.86 -0.54 4.14
C ARG A 4 9.34 -0.64 4.08
N LYS A 5 8.66 0.22 4.83
CA LYS A 5 7.21 0.31 4.91
C LYS A 5 6.74 1.72 4.56
N ALA A 6 5.61 1.82 3.89
CA ALA A 6 4.86 3.04 3.70
C ALA A 6 3.74 3.09 4.75
N THR A 7 3.42 4.29 5.24
CA THR A 7 2.33 4.50 6.19
C THR A 7 1.21 5.24 5.48
N LEU A 8 0.02 4.65 5.46
CA LEU A 8 -1.19 5.28 4.93
C LEU A 8 -2.08 5.72 6.11
N THR A 9 -2.37 7.02 6.16
CA THR A 9 -3.31 7.62 7.11
C THR A 9 -4.53 8.10 6.34
N VAL A 10 -5.72 7.65 6.76
CA VAL A 10 -6.99 8.02 6.13
C VAL A 10 -7.91 8.61 7.19
N ASP A 11 -8.53 9.74 6.88
CA ASP A 11 -9.50 10.38 7.77
C ASP A 11 -10.69 9.44 8.02
N GLY A 12 -10.97 9.16 9.30
CA GLY A 12 -11.99 8.20 9.72
C GLY A 12 -11.47 6.79 10.00
N LEU A 13 -10.19 6.50 9.78
CA LEU A 13 -9.52 5.32 10.34
C LEU A 13 -8.78 5.70 11.63
N ASP A 14 -9.03 4.96 12.71
CA ASP A 14 -8.38 5.19 14.00
C ASP A 14 -6.87 4.85 14.01
N LYS A 15 -6.42 4.00 13.07
CA LYS A 15 -5.05 3.50 13.02
C LYS A 15 -4.43 3.68 11.64
N PRO A 16 -3.18 4.16 11.55
CA PRO A 16 -2.43 4.14 10.30
C PRO A 16 -2.21 2.70 9.81
N ILE A 17 -2.30 2.51 8.50
CA ILE A 17 -2.04 1.22 7.85
C ILE A 17 -0.58 1.19 7.42
N GLU A 18 0.13 0.12 7.77
CA GLU A 18 1.48 -0.13 7.28
C GLU A 18 1.46 -1.02 6.03
N LEU A 19 2.04 -0.53 4.94
CA LEU A 19 2.11 -1.24 3.67
C LEU A 19 3.59 -1.55 3.34
N PRO A 20 3.95 -2.81 3.07
CA PRO A 20 5.31 -3.16 2.65
C PRO A 20 5.69 -2.47 1.33
N VAL A 21 6.94 -2.02 1.23
CA VAL A 21 7.50 -1.48 -0.01
C VAL A 21 8.58 -2.43 -0.54
N TYR A 22 8.41 -2.85 -1.79
CA TYR A 22 9.36 -3.71 -2.49
C TYR A 22 10.14 -2.91 -3.54
N SER A 23 11.42 -3.23 -3.69
CA SER A 23 12.28 -2.70 -4.74
C SER A 23 12.56 -3.80 -5.76
N GLY A 24 12.33 -3.50 -7.03
CA GLY A 24 12.70 -4.37 -8.15
C GLY A 24 14.20 -4.29 -8.46
N THR A 25 14.67 -5.15 -9.34
CA THR A 25 16.06 -5.06 -9.88
C THR A 25 16.24 -3.84 -10.80
N LEU A 26 15.17 -3.44 -11.49
CA LEU A 26 15.06 -2.24 -12.32
C LEU A 26 13.66 -1.66 -12.15
N GLY A 27 13.52 -0.36 -12.37
CA GLY A 27 12.24 0.34 -12.30
C GLY A 27 11.92 0.90 -10.91
N PRO A 28 10.71 1.45 -10.74
CA PRO A 28 10.29 2.11 -9.51
C PRO A 28 9.98 1.10 -8.40
N ASP A 29 10.04 1.59 -7.17
CA ASP A 29 9.58 0.87 -6.00
C ASP A 29 8.06 0.73 -6.01
N VAL A 30 7.57 -0.39 -5.48
CA VAL A 30 6.14 -0.72 -5.45
C VAL A 30 5.66 -0.88 -4.02
N ILE A 31 4.46 -0.38 -3.75
CA ILE A 31 3.79 -0.51 -2.46
C ILE A 31 2.78 -1.64 -2.57
N ASP A 32 2.83 -2.58 -1.63
CA ASP A 32 1.93 -3.71 -1.59
C ASP A 32 0.59 -3.34 -0.95
N VAL A 33 -0.42 -3.13 -1.79
CA VAL A 33 -1.77 -2.74 -1.39
C VAL A 33 -2.71 -3.93 -1.14
N ARG A 34 -2.24 -5.17 -1.24
CA ARG A 34 -3.09 -6.37 -1.07
C ARG A 34 -3.77 -6.44 0.30
N GLY A 35 -3.15 -5.84 1.32
CA GLY A 35 -3.70 -5.77 2.68
C GLY A 35 -4.87 -4.80 2.85
N LEU A 36 -5.02 -3.79 1.97
CA LEU A 36 -6.00 -2.71 2.15
C LEU A 36 -7.46 -3.19 2.22
N GLY A 37 -7.78 -4.30 1.55
CA GLY A 37 -9.12 -4.87 1.58
C GLY A 37 -9.57 -5.32 2.97
N ALA A 38 -8.63 -5.69 3.86
CA ALA A 38 -8.95 -6.05 5.25
C ALA A 38 -9.39 -4.83 6.08
N ASP A 39 -8.91 -3.65 5.71
CA ASP A 39 -9.27 -2.36 6.31
C ASP A 39 -10.49 -1.71 5.62
N GLY A 40 -11.13 -2.42 4.68
CA GLY A 40 -12.30 -1.93 3.93
C GLY A 40 -11.98 -0.87 2.88
N LEU A 41 -10.70 -0.68 2.55
CA LEU A 41 -10.22 0.28 1.56
C LEU A 41 -9.84 -0.41 0.26
N PHE A 42 -10.10 0.27 -0.85
CA PHE A 42 -9.69 -0.16 -2.19
C PHE A 42 -9.06 1.00 -2.93
N THR A 43 -8.13 0.67 -3.82
CA THR A 43 -7.54 1.65 -4.74
C THR A 43 -8.53 1.91 -5.87
N TYR A 44 -8.64 3.17 -6.28
CA TYR A 44 -9.34 3.54 -7.50
C TYR A 44 -8.32 3.92 -8.57
N ASP A 45 -8.13 3.04 -9.57
CA ASP A 45 -7.17 3.24 -10.66
C ASP A 45 -7.78 2.84 -12.01
N PRO A 46 -8.60 3.71 -12.64
CA PRO A 46 -9.21 3.43 -13.93
C PRO A 46 -8.13 3.41 -15.02
N GLY A 47 -7.76 2.20 -15.43
CA GLY A 47 -6.64 1.98 -16.35
C GLY A 47 -5.77 0.81 -15.93
N PHE A 48 -5.67 0.53 -14.62
CA PHE A 48 -5.04 -0.69 -14.07
C PHE A 48 -5.70 -1.18 -12.76
N MET A 49 -7.02 -1.37 -12.83
CA MET A 49 -7.79 -2.40 -12.14
C MET A 49 -8.69 -3.14 -13.14
#